data_AF-A0A6G0HXM5-F1
#
_entry.id   AF-A0A6G0HXM5-F1
#
_cell.length_a   1.000
_cell.length_b   1.000
_cell.length_c   1.000
_cell.angle_alpha   90.00
_cell.angle_beta   90.00
_cell.angle_gamma   90.00
#
_symmetry.space_group_name_H-M   'P 1'
#
loop_
_entity.id
_entity.type
_entity.pdbx_description
1 polymer ?
#
loop_
_entity_poly.entity_id
_entity_poly.type
_entity_poly.pdbx_seq_one_letter_code
_entity_poly.pdbx_strand_id
1 'polypeptide(L)'
;MDEAEDVISRTEKYQLSLEENNRKMPESRKQSQKPSKDRKRKRKSDITLSPDEFPGEPKMPTQSACVVFREEQMILLREKVPSKKERFLEIDKMWKDLSDAEKEPYKEKMQENVMKYSMELQEWFKTLTAAVQEDYLTCKPSKREFLDGKTVAKSKVSRKMNFALLSDSDSSSDDDD
;
A
#
# COMPACT_ATOMS: atom_id res chain seq x y z
N MET A 1 -38.38 25.37 9.18
CA MET A 1 -37.78 24.23 9.90
C MET A 1 -37.49 23.19 8.82
N ASP A 2 -36.49 23.40 7.96
CA ASP A 2 -36.46 22.64 6.69
C ASP A 2 -35.03 22.40 6.20
N GLU A 3 -34.16 21.93 7.09
CA GLU A 3 -32.77 21.59 6.74
C GLU A 3 -32.38 20.17 7.18
N ALA A 4 -33.18 19.56 8.08
CA ALA A 4 -33.03 18.16 8.47
C ALA A 4 -33.62 17.19 7.43
N GLU A 5 -34.64 17.61 6.67
CA GLU A 5 -35.31 16.75 5.68
C GLU A 5 -34.47 16.56 4.40
N ASP A 6 -33.65 17.56 4.03
CA ASP A 6 -32.77 17.48 2.85
C ASP A 6 -31.57 16.53 3.08
N VAL A 7 -31.03 16.52 4.30
CA VAL A 7 -29.96 15.60 4.69
C VAL A 7 -30.47 14.15 4.70
N ILE A 8 -31.67 13.92 5.24
CA ILE A 8 -32.32 12.60 5.26
C ILE A 8 -32.50 12.08 3.81
N SER A 9 -33.01 12.92 2.91
CA SER A 9 -33.18 12.59 1.48
C SER A 9 -31.85 12.26 0.79
N ARG A 10 -30.77 12.96 1.13
CA ARG A 10 -29.43 12.68 0.58
C ARG A 10 -28.86 11.36 1.08
N THR A 11 -29.07 11.01 2.35
CA THR A 11 -28.67 9.71 2.91
C THR A 11 -29.48 8.56 2.35
N GLU A 12 -30.79 8.73 2.17
CA GLU A 12 -31.64 7.69 1.57
C GLU A 12 -31.27 7.45 0.11
N LYS A 13 -31.01 8.50 -0.67
CA LYS A 13 -30.49 8.38 -2.05
C LYS A 13 -29.16 7.63 -2.10
N TYR A 14 -28.29 7.82 -1.11
CA TYR A 14 -27.01 7.12 -1.04
C TYR A 14 -27.20 5.63 -0.68
N GLN A 15 -28.11 5.30 0.25
CA GLN A 15 -28.41 3.91 0.59
C GLN A 15 -29.08 3.16 -0.57
N LEU A 16 -30.04 3.78 -1.26
CA LEU A 16 -30.66 3.23 -2.46
C LEU A 16 -29.67 3.02 -3.61
N SER A 17 -28.68 3.93 -3.75
CA SER A 17 -27.60 3.77 -4.73
C SER A 17 -26.67 2.59 -4.40
N LEU A 18 -26.39 2.34 -3.12
CA LEU A 18 -25.63 1.17 -2.69
C LEU A 18 -26.38 -0.15 -2.95
N GLU A 19 -27.69 -0.17 -2.71
CA GLU A 19 -28.54 -1.33 -2.99
C GLU A 19 -28.71 -1.58 -4.49
N GLU A 20 -28.88 -0.53 -5.29
CA GLU A 20 -28.97 -0.66 -6.75
C GLU A 20 -27.64 -1.09 -7.38
N ASN A 21 -26.50 -0.65 -6.83
CA ASN A 21 -25.18 -1.10 -7.27
C ASN A 21 -24.95 -2.59 -6.94
N ASN A 22 -25.43 -3.03 -5.76
CA ASN A 22 -25.43 -4.45 -5.39
C ASN A 22 -26.37 -5.29 -6.28
N ARG A 23 -27.47 -4.71 -6.79
CA ARG A 23 -28.41 -5.34 -7.73
C ARG A 23 -27.86 -5.39 -9.17
N LYS A 24 -26.94 -4.51 -9.53
CA LYS A 24 -26.29 -4.44 -10.87
C LYS A 24 -25.06 -5.33 -11.01
N MET A 25 -24.74 -6.16 -10.01
CA MET A 25 -23.76 -7.23 -10.20
C MET A 25 -24.32 -8.26 -11.20
N PRO A 26 -23.70 -8.44 -12.38
CA PRO A 26 -24.10 -9.52 -13.26
C PRO A 26 -23.80 -10.87 -12.57
N GLU A 27 -24.79 -11.76 -12.56
CA GLU A 27 -24.75 -13.15 -12.07
C GLU A 27 -23.68 -14.02 -12.80
N SER A 28 -22.87 -13.45 -13.69
CA SER A 28 -21.82 -14.13 -14.45
C SER A 28 -20.49 -14.27 -13.71
N ARG A 29 -20.42 -13.97 -12.39
CA ARG A 29 -19.29 -14.40 -11.53
C ARG A 29 -19.60 -15.63 -10.66
N LYS A 30 -20.55 -16.46 -11.09
CA LYS A 30 -20.76 -17.83 -10.56
C LYS A 30 -20.38 -18.90 -11.59
N GLN A 31 -19.22 -18.80 -12.22
CA GLN A 31 -18.62 -19.96 -12.89
C GLN A 31 -17.10 -19.82 -13.02
N SER A 32 -16.41 -20.08 -11.92
CA SER A 32 -15.04 -20.63 -11.90
C SER A 32 -14.71 -21.03 -10.46
N GLN A 33 -15.53 -21.90 -9.88
CA GLN A 33 -15.00 -22.85 -8.91
C GLN A 33 -14.18 -23.87 -9.70
N LYS A 34 -12.85 -23.74 -9.67
CA LYS A 34 -11.97 -24.90 -9.87
C LYS A 34 -11.40 -25.28 -8.50
N PRO A 35 -11.33 -26.59 -8.19
CA PRO A 35 -11.09 -27.07 -6.84
C PRO A 35 -9.65 -26.83 -6.41
N SER A 36 -9.51 -26.77 -5.08
CA SER A 36 -8.26 -26.76 -4.32
C SER A 36 -7.14 -27.56 -5.00
N LYS A 37 -6.08 -26.86 -5.39
CA LYS A 37 -4.74 -27.43 -5.23
C LYS A 37 -4.18 -26.82 -3.97
N ASP A 38 -3.81 -27.70 -3.04
CA ASP A 38 -2.88 -27.47 -1.95
C ASP A 38 -1.60 -26.78 -2.45
N ARG A 39 -1.70 -25.48 -2.71
CA ARG A 39 -0.58 -24.59 -2.51
C ARG A 39 -0.76 -24.15 -1.08
N LYS A 40 -0.26 -24.99 -0.15
CA LYS A 40 0.45 -24.46 1.01
C LYS A 40 1.34 -23.35 0.44
N ARG A 41 0.85 -22.11 0.49
CA ARG A 41 1.72 -20.95 0.47
C ARG A 41 2.59 -21.27 1.66
N LYS A 42 3.79 -21.80 1.41
CA LYS A 42 4.91 -21.61 2.32
C LYS A 42 4.79 -20.12 2.60
N ARG A 43 4.25 -19.80 3.78
CA ARG A 43 4.60 -18.57 4.43
C ARG A 43 6.10 -18.61 4.27
N LYS A 44 6.63 -17.72 3.43
CA LYS A 44 8.00 -17.32 3.64
C LYS A 44 7.90 -16.92 5.10
N SER A 45 8.44 -17.77 5.97
CA SER A 45 8.99 -17.27 7.20
C SER A 45 9.90 -16.18 6.67
N ASP A 46 9.35 -14.96 6.60
CA ASP A 46 10.14 -13.81 6.91
C ASP A 46 10.88 -14.30 8.13
N ILE A 47 12.18 -14.51 7.95
CA ILE A 47 13.09 -14.46 9.07
C ILE A 47 12.80 -13.06 9.61
N THR A 48 11.79 -12.97 10.47
CA THR A 48 11.69 -11.92 11.45
C THR A 48 12.91 -12.20 12.30
N LEU A 49 14.05 -11.69 11.84
CA LEU A 49 15.23 -11.44 12.65
C LEU A 49 14.63 -10.80 13.89
N SER A 50 14.71 -11.52 15.00
CA SER A 50 14.07 -11.16 16.25
C SER A 50 14.38 -9.69 16.54
N PRO A 51 13.39 -8.86 16.92
CA PRO A 51 13.60 -7.47 17.29
C PRO A 51 14.67 -7.25 18.38
N ASP A 52 15.13 -8.33 19.03
CA ASP A 52 16.13 -8.37 20.09
C ASP A 52 17.59 -8.23 19.65
N GLU A 53 17.94 -8.39 18.36
CA GLU A 53 19.36 -8.36 17.97
C GLU A 53 19.96 -6.94 17.97
N PHE A 54 19.13 -5.91 17.83
CA PHE A 54 19.57 -4.51 17.74
C PHE A 54 18.53 -3.58 18.41
N PRO A 55 18.61 -3.39 19.74
CA PRO A 55 17.64 -2.57 20.46
C PRO A 55 17.63 -1.13 19.96
N GLY A 56 16.42 -0.58 19.79
CA GLY A 56 16.23 0.79 19.33
C GLY A 56 16.36 0.98 17.81
N GLU A 57 16.57 -0.08 17.01
CA GLU A 57 16.57 0.04 15.55
C GLU A 57 15.22 0.62 15.06
N PRO A 58 15.24 1.70 14.25
CA PRO A 58 14.03 2.25 13.65
C PRO A 58 13.29 1.20 12.83
N LYS A 59 11.95 1.26 12.86
CA LYS A 59 11.10 0.34 12.10
C LYS A 59 10.96 0.83 10.67
N MET A 60 11.16 -0.08 9.72
CA MET A 60 11.00 0.23 8.30
C MET A 60 9.54 0.59 7.99
N PRO A 61 9.27 1.73 7.34
CA PRO A 61 7.93 2.14 6.96
C PRO A 61 7.45 1.29 5.77
N THR A 62 6.14 1.34 5.54
CA THR A 62 5.56 0.77 4.32
C THR A 62 6.10 1.48 3.08
N GLN A 63 6.50 0.70 2.08
CA GLN A 63 6.89 1.17 0.75
C GLN A 63 5.73 1.10 -0.26
N SER A 64 4.49 1.17 0.24
CA SER A 64 3.28 1.12 -0.58
C SER A 64 2.34 2.27 -0.23
N ALA A 65 2.12 3.16 -1.20
CA ALA A 65 1.15 4.26 -1.09
C ALA A 65 -0.25 3.77 -0.74
N CYS A 66 -0.65 2.60 -1.25
CA CYS A 66 -1.95 1.98 -0.92
C CYS A 66 -2.06 1.65 0.57
N VAL A 67 -0.97 1.20 1.20
CA VAL A 67 -0.96 0.91 2.63
C VAL A 67 -1.00 2.20 3.45
N VAL A 68 -0.28 3.25 3.01
CA VAL A 68 -0.36 4.57 3.64
C VAL A 68 -1.80 5.08 3.65
N PHE A 69 -2.48 5.04 2.51
CA PHE A 69 -3.90 5.36 2.42
C PHE A 69 -4.76 4.51 3.36
N ARG A 70 -4.55 3.18 3.36
CA ARG A 70 -5.33 2.27 4.20
C ARG A 70 -5.19 2.58 5.69
N GLU A 71 -4.00 2.89 6.16
CA GLU A 71 -3.74 3.22 7.56
C GLU A 71 -4.44 4.52 7.97
N GLU A 72 -4.40 5.54 7.12
CA GLU A 72 -5.10 6.81 7.36
C GLU A 72 -6.61 6.63 7.40
N GLN A 73 -7.18 5.97 6.38
CA GLN A 73 -8.62 5.74 6.32
C GLN A 73 -9.10 4.80 7.45
N MET A 74 -8.25 3.88 7.90
CA MET A 74 -8.56 3.02 9.05
C MET A 74 -8.80 3.80 10.34
N ILE A 75 -8.12 4.94 10.50
CA ILE A 75 -8.28 5.84 11.63
C ILE A 75 -9.51 6.72 11.42
N LEU A 76 -9.65 7.34 10.23
CA LEU A 76 -10.75 8.25 9.91
C LEU A 76 -12.13 7.58 9.94
N LEU A 77 -12.23 6.34 9.47
CA LEU A 77 -13.48 5.58 9.47
C LEU A 77 -13.74 4.84 10.78
N ARG A 78 -12.90 5.03 11.81
CA ARG A 78 -13.01 4.28 13.07
C ARG A 78 -14.35 4.46 13.76
N GLU A 79 -14.81 5.69 13.80
CA GLU A 79 -16.04 6.07 14.49
C GLU A 79 -17.29 5.72 13.68
N LYS A 80 -17.19 5.77 12.34
CA LYS A 80 -18.31 5.54 11.42
C LYS A 80 -18.55 4.05 11.13
N VAL A 81 -17.48 3.26 11.03
CA VAL A 81 -17.54 1.83 10.72
C VAL A 81 -16.87 1.04 11.85
N PRO A 82 -17.63 0.55 12.84
CA PRO A 82 -17.06 -0.10 14.03
C PRO A 82 -16.40 -1.43 13.68
N SER A 83 -16.93 -2.16 12.70
CA SER A 83 -16.36 -3.42 12.21
C SER A 83 -15.07 -3.17 11.42
N LYS A 84 -13.94 -3.65 11.96
CA LYS A 84 -12.63 -3.55 11.28
C LYS A 84 -12.64 -4.20 9.89
N LYS A 85 -13.38 -5.31 9.73
CA LYS A 85 -13.45 -6.04 8.46
C LYS A 85 -14.21 -5.24 7.41
N GLU A 86 -15.36 -4.68 7.76
CA GLU A 86 -16.13 -3.81 6.87
C GLU A 86 -15.36 -2.55 6.52
N ARG A 87 -14.67 -1.95 7.51
CA ARG A 87 -13.81 -0.80 7.26
C ARG A 87 -12.73 -1.10 6.23
N PHE A 88 -12.07 -2.26 6.34
CA PHE A 88 -11.07 -2.67 5.35
C PHE A 88 -11.69 -2.84 3.96
N LEU A 89 -12.85 -3.49 3.84
CA LEU A 89 -13.53 -3.67 2.56
C LEU A 89 -13.92 -2.34 1.90
N GLU A 90 -14.41 -1.39 2.68
CA GLU A 90 -14.75 -0.05 2.17
C GLU A 90 -13.51 0.69 1.70
N ILE A 91 -12.43 0.67 2.49
CA ILE A 91 -11.16 1.30 2.11
C ILE A 91 -10.59 0.68 0.82
N ASP A 92 -10.71 -0.63 0.64
CA ASP A 92 -10.28 -1.33 -0.58
C ASP A 92 -11.05 -0.86 -1.81
N LYS A 93 -12.34 -0.56 -1.65
CA LYS A 93 -13.17 0.02 -2.71
C LYS A 93 -12.73 1.46 -3.00
N MET A 94 -12.64 2.31 -1.96
CA MET A 94 -12.20 3.70 -2.11
C MET A 94 -10.86 3.80 -2.85
N TRP A 95 -9.84 3.02 -2.47
CA TRP A 95 -8.53 3.06 -3.13
C TRP A 95 -8.58 2.72 -4.63
N LYS A 96 -9.47 1.80 -5.03
CA LYS A 96 -9.64 1.43 -6.44
C LYS A 96 -10.34 2.53 -7.23
N ASP A 97 -11.28 3.22 -6.60
CA ASP A 97 -12.06 4.29 -7.21
C ASP A 97 -11.27 5.61 -7.33
N LEU A 98 -10.21 5.80 -6.53
CA LEU A 98 -9.32 6.96 -6.65
C LEU A 98 -8.62 6.99 -8.02
N SER A 99 -8.54 8.19 -8.60
CA SER A 99 -7.70 8.51 -9.75
C SER A 99 -6.21 8.51 -9.40
N ASP A 100 -5.33 8.51 -10.40
CA ASP A 100 -3.89 8.58 -10.16
C ASP A 100 -3.46 9.89 -9.49
N ALA A 101 -4.12 11.00 -9.83
CA ALA A 101 -3.88 12.30 -9.20
C ALA A 101 -4.22 12.29 -7.70
N GLU A 102 -5.30 11.60 -7.31
CA GLU A 102 -5.66 11.44 -5.90
C GLU A 102 -4.73 10.46 -5.17
N LYS A 103 -4.03 9.58 -5.90
CA LYS A 103 -3.05 8.64 -5.34
C LYS A 103 -1.66 9.28 -5.14
N GLU A 104 -1.32 10.32 -5.89
CA GLU A 104 -0.04 11.04 -5.78
C GLU A 104 0.34 11.49 -4.36
N PRO A 105 -0.52 12.18 -3.57
CA PRO A 105 -0.14 12.60 -2.22
C PRO A 105 0.25 11.43 -1.31
N TYR A 106 -0.35 10.25 -1.51
CA TYR A 106 0.02 9.05 -0.76
C TYR A 106 1.34 8.45 -1.22
N LYS A 107 1.72 8.64 -2.49
CA LYS A 107 3.06 8.28 -2.99
C LYS A 107 4.12 9.22 -2.40
N GLU A 108 3.86 10.53 -2.40
CA GLU A 108 4.75 11.52 -1.78
C GLU A 108 4.95 11.24 -0.29
N LYS A 109 3.85 11.02 0.45
CA LYS A 109 3.92 10.69 1.88
C LYS A 109 4.64 9.36 2.15
N MET A 110 4.47 8.36 1.28
CA MET A 110 5.25 7.13 1.35
C MET A 110 6.76 7.42 1.16
N GLN A 111 7.13 8.26 0.20
CA GLN A 111 8.53 8.65 -0.01
C GLN A 111 9.08 9.42 1.19
N GLU A 112 8.34 10.38 1.73
CA GLU A 112 8.71 11.14 2.92
C GLU A 112 8.95 10.21 4.12
N ASN A 113 8.04 9.26 4.36
CA ASN A 113 8.20 8.27 5.43
C ASN A 113 9.48 7.43 5.24
N VAL A 114 9.78 7.01 4.01
CA VAL A 114 11.01 6.27 3.69
C VAL A 114 12.26 7.14 3.90
N MET A 115 12.21 8.42 3.53
CA MET A 115 13.32 9.36 3.76
C MET A 115 13.55 9.58 5.25
N LYS A 116 12.48 9.82 6.02
CA LYS A 116 12.53 9.96 7.47
C LYS A 116 13.15 8.73 8.13
N TYR A 117 12.70 7.55 7.71
CA TYR A 117 13.30 6.28 8.17
C TYR A 117 14.79 6.18 7.86
N SER A 118 15.21 6.57 6.64
CA SER A 118 16.61 6.57 6.25
C SER A 118 17.45 7.47 7.18
N MET A 119 16.94 8.66 7.51
CA MET A 119 17.59 9.58 8.43
C MET A 119 17.67 9.02 9.85
N GLU A 120 16.55 8.55 10.39
CA GLU A 120 16.49 7.93 11.72
C GLU A 120 17.43 6.72 11.82
N LEU A 121 17.50 5.90 10.75
CA LEU A 121 18.39 4.75 10.70
C LEU A 121 19.86 5.17 10.69
N GLN A 122 20.22 6.21 9.93
CA GLN A 122 21.58 6.75 9.91
C GLN A 122 21.99 7.31 11.27
N GLU A 123 21.09 8.05 11.93
CA GLU A 123 21.33 8.59 13.27
C GLU A 123 21.53 7.46 14.28
N TRP A 124 20.61 6.50 14.32
CA TRP A 124 20.73 5.32 15.17
C TRP A 124 22.03 4.54 14.90
N PHE A 125 22.38 4.31 13.63
CA PHE A 125 23.58 3.56 13.27
C PHE A 125 24.86 4.25 13.74
N LYS A 126 24.91 5.60 13.73
CA LYS A 126 26.03 6.38 14.29
C LYS A 126 26.18 6.26 15.80
N THR A 127 25.12 5.87 16.53
CA THR A 127 25.21 5.63 17.98
C THR A 127 25.90 4.30 18.32
N LEU A 128 26.03 3.39 17.35
CA LEU A 128 26.65 2.08 17.53
C LEU A 128 28.18 2.19 17.43
N THR A 129 28.89 1.26 18.07
CA THR A 129 30.35 1.11 17.92
C THR A 129 30.69 0.49 16.57
N ALA A 130 31.92 0.70 16.08
CA ALA A 130 32.36 0.18 14.78
C ALA A 130 32.21 -1.35 14.64
N ALA A 131 32.46 -2.11 15.71
CA ALA A 131 32.26 -3.56 15.71
C ALA A 131 30.77 -3.93 15.54
N VAL A 132 29.88 -3.27 16.28
CA VAL A 132 28.43 -3.51 16.18
C VAL A 132 27.87 -3.04 14.83
N GLN A 133 28.45 -2.00 14.24
CA GLN A 133 28.11 -1.55 12.88
C GLN A 133 28.46 -2.61 11.83
N GLU A 134 29.63 -3.24 11.91
CA GLU A 134 30.05 -4.32 11.01
C GLU A 134 29.15 -5.54 11.15
N ASP A 135 28.85 -5.95 12.39
CA ASP A 135 27.93 -7.04 12.69
C ASP A 135 26.53 -6.75 12.13
N TYR A 136 26.02 -5.53 12.35
CA TYR A 136 24.72 -5.09 11.82
C TYR A 136 24.66 -5.18 10.29
N LEU A 137 25.70 -4.70 9.59
CA LEU A 137 25.76 -4.72 8.13
C LEU A 137 25.99 -6.12 7.54
N THR A 138 26.49 -7.05 8.35
CA THR A 138 26.65 -8.46 7.99
C THR A 138 25.32 -9.20 8.15
N CYS A 139 24.60 -8.97 9.25
CA CYS A 139 23.29 -9.56 9.52
C CYS A 139 22.18 -8.96 8.63
N LYS A 140 22.24 -7.64 8.34
CA LYS A 140 21.21 -6.90 7.61
C LYS A 140 21.80 -6.15 6.40
N PRO A 141 22.31 -6.86 5.38
CA PRO A 141 22.99 -6.22 4.24
C PRO A 141 22.08 -5.28 3.44
N SER A 142 20.76 -5.55 3.38
CA SER A 142 19.80 -4.67 2.70
C SER A 142 19.74 -3.27 3.32
N LYS A 143 20.12 -3.10 4.59
CA LYS A 143 20.03 -1.81 5.29
C LYS A 143 21.08 -0.80 4.81
N ARG A 144 22.13 -1.26 4.11
CA ARG A 144 23.14 -0.39 3.49
C ARG A 144 22.51 0.66 2.57
N GLU A 145 21.46 0.30 1.83
CA GLU A 145 20.80 1.24 0.92
C GLU A 145 20.21 2.47 1.63
N PHE A 146 19.80 2.33 2.90
CA PHE A 146 19.27 3.42 3.72
C PHE A 146 20.35 4.15 4.51
N LEU A 147 21.55 3.59 4.61
CA LEU A 147 22.69 4.19 5.33
C LEU A 147 23.58 5.03 4.41
N ASP A 148 23.65 4.68 3.12
CA ASP A 148 24.56 5.32 2.16
C ASP A 148 24.18 6.76 1.77
N GLY A 149 23.06 7.30 2.26
CA GLY A 149 22.59 8.69 2.00
C GLY A 149 22.29 9.00 0.53
N LYS A 150 22.54 8.05 -0.38
CA LYS A 150 22.42 8.16 -1.83
C LYS A 150 21.01 7.85 -2.35
N THR A 151 20.20 7.16 -1.55
CA THR A 151 18.80 6.83 -1.87
C THR A 151 17.89 8.06 -1.90
N VAL A 152 18.35 9.19 -1.37
CA VAL A 152 17.59 10.45 -1.35
C VAL A 152 17.50 11.11 -2.74
N ALA A 153 18.38 10.76 -3.69
CA ALA A 153 18.48 11.49 -4.98
C ALA A 153 18.13 10.69 -6.24
N LYS A 154 17.81 9.39 -6.15
CA LYS A 154 17.45 8.59 -7.34
C LYS A 154 16.32 7.62 -7.06
N SER A 155 15.15 7.98 -7.56
CA SER A 155 14.13 7.06 -8.05
C SER A 155 14.76 5.77 -8.57
N LYS A 156 14.57 4.67 -7.84
CA LYS A 156 14.31 3.29 -8.32
C LYS A 156 13.84 2.43 -7.14
N VAL A 157 12.66 2.71 -6.60
CA VAL A 157 11.81 1.63 -6.06
C VAL A 157 11.23 0.88 -7.26
N SER A 158 12.15 0.23 -7.98
CA SER A 158 11.90 -0.62 -9.13
C SER A 158 12.54 -1.97 -8.82
N ARG A 159 12.18 -2.58 -7.70
CA ARG A 159 12.42 -4.01 -7.48
C ARG A 159 11.15 -4.62 -6.88
N LYS A 160 10.37 -5.22 -7.79
CA LYS A 160 9.10 -5.95 -7.60
C LYS A 160 7.80 -5.13 -7.62
N MET A 161 7.57 -4.42 -8.72
CA MET A 161 6.23 -4.34 -9.28
C MET A 161 6.32 -4.79 -10.74
N ASN A 162 6.19 -6.10 -10.94
CA ASN A 162 5.78 -6.65 -12.22
C ASN A 162 4.28 -6.35 -12.33
N PHE A 163 3.92 -5.09 -12.62
CA PHE A 163 2.60 -4.75 -13.11
C PHE A 163 2.68 -4.87 -14.62
N ALA A 164 1.98 -5.87 -15.14
CA ALA A 164 1.88 -6.13 -16.57
C ALA A 164 1.44 -4.86 -17.30
N LEU A 165 2.39 -4.19 -17.94
CA LEU A 165 2.18 -3.26 -19.05
C LEU A 165 3.14 -3.67 -20.17
N LEU A 166 3.00 -4.92 -20.58
CA LEU A 166 3.22 -5.33 -21.96
C LEU A 166 1.81 -5.34 -22.56
N SER A 167 1.35 -4.21 -23.07
CA SER A 167 0.19 -4.14 -23.95
C SER A 167 0.54 -3.21 -25.09
N ASP A 168 0.69 -3.84 -26.25
CA ASP A 168 0.51 -3.32 -27.60
C ASP A 168 0.83 -1.85 -27.89
N SER A 169 2.04 -1.62 -28.44
CA SER A 169 2.13 -0.67 -29.55
C SER A 169 1.80 -1.42 -30.84
N ASP A 170 0.52 -1.40 -31.18
CA ASP A 170 -0.02 -1.61 -32.51
C ASP A 170 0.51 -0.48 -33.42
N SER A 171 1.60 -0.76 -34.14
CA SER A 171 2.06 0.14 -35.21
C SER A 171 1.38 -0.32 -36.49
N SER A 172 0.16 0.19 -36.73
CA SER A 172 -0.55 0.05 -38.00
C SER A 172 0.32 0.57 -39.14
N SER A 173 0.50 -0.30 -40.13
CA SER A 173 0.89 0.04 -41.50
C SER A 173 -0.28 0.75 -42.22
N ASP A 174 0.03 1.37 -43.36
CA ASP A 174 -0.78 2.23 -44.27
C ASP A 174 -0.73 3.74 -43.90
N ASP A 175 -0.21 4.65 -44.73
CA ASP A 175 -0.52 4.90 -46.16
C ASP A 175 0.61 5.72 -46.87
N ASP A 176 0.45 5.88 -48.19
CA ASP A 176 1.04 6.82 -49.17
C ASP A 176 2.09 6.36 -50.25
N ASP A 177 1.58 6.41 -51.49
CA ASP A 177 2.09 6.38 -52.89
C ASP A 177 2.27 5.04 -53.64
#